data_AF-A0A3D6DFX7-F1
#
_entry.id   AF-A0A3D6DFX7-F1
#
_cell.length_a   1.000
_cell.length_b   1.000
_cell.length_c   1.000
_cell.angle_alpha   90.00
_cell.angle_beta   90.00
_cell.angle_gamma   90.00
#
_symmetry.space_group_name_H-M   'P 1'
#
loop_
_entity.id
_entity.type
_entity.pdbx_description
1 polymer ?
#
loop_
_entity_poly.entity_id
_entity_poly.type
_entity_poly.pdbx_seq_one_letter_code
_entity_poly.pdbx_strand_id
1 'polypeptide(L)'
;MLRPAFIVPNRRNVTMRYRLLLLLFLPLTALGQNNDHDIAFEWIEAQLKGIRVDFARPPIHARNLHHVSLAMYDAWAVYDDVAETMLLGKTLHGYTADFDGISESILPFLDIPSARREAISYAAYRVLTHRYDGSPGVVSAQARFDSLFTANGFDPS
;
A
#
# COMPACT_ATOMS: atom_id res chain seq x y z
N MET A 1 15.10 -70.10 -51.46
CA MET A 1 13.95 -69.30 -50.99
C MET A 1 14.46 -68.33 -49.93
N LEU A 2 14.45 -67.03 -50.22
CA LEU A 2 15.13 -65.96 -49.49
C LEU A 2 14.36 -65.55 -48.22
N ARG A 3 15.07 -65.30 -47.11
CA ARG A 3 14.51 -64.82 -45.84
C ARG A 3 14.16 -63.31 -45.93
N PRO A 4 13.02 -62.86 -45.36
CA PRO A 4 12.70 -61.44 -45.30
C PRO A 4 13.54 -60.70 -44.25
N ALA A 5 14.01 -59.49 -44.60
CA ALA A 5 14.80 -58.62 -43.75
C ALA A 5 13.95 -57.99 -42.64
N PHE A 6 14.44 -58.03 -41.41
CA PHE A 6 13.82 -57.42 -40.23
C PHE A 6 14.17 -55.93 -40.17
N ILE A 7 13.16 -55.05 -40.31
CA ILE A 7 13.32 -53.59 -40.21
C ILE A 7 13.42 -53.23 -38.71
N VAL A 8 14.59 -52.77 -38.27
CA VAL A 8 14.77 -52.24 -36.90
C VAL A 8 14.26 -50.80 -36.84
N PRO A 9 13.26 -50.47 -36.00
CA PRO A 9 12.74 -49.11 -35.91
C PRO A 9 13.75 -48.16 -35.24
N ASN A 10 13.93 -47.00 -35.87
CA ASN A 10 14.83 -45.92 -35.45
C ASN A 10 14.41 -45.32 -34.09
N ARG A 11 15.19 -45.58 -33.02
CA ARG A 11 14.93 -45.13 -31.64
C ARG A 11 15.02 -43.60 -31.42
N ARG A 12 15.40 -42.80 -32.43
CA ARG A 12 15.62 -41.34 -32.27
C ARG A 12 14.32 -40.51 -32.14
N ASN A 13 13.17 -41.03 -32.53
CA ASN A 13 11.94 -40.22 -32.62
C ASN A 13 11.06 -40.28 -31.36
N VAL A 14 11.31 -41.21 -30.44
CA VAL A 14 10.49 -41.40 -29.22
C VAL A 14 10.88 -40.41 -28.12
N THR A 15 12.15 -40.05 -28.01
CA THR A 15 12.67 -39.07 -27.03
C THR A 15 12.21 -37.63 -27.31
N MET A 16 11.84 -37.30 -28.55
CA MET A 16 11.33 -35.97 -28.95
C MET A 16 9.87 -35.74 -28.53
N ARG A 17 9.03 -36.79 -28.47
CA ARG A 17 7.60 -36.64 -28.14
C ARG A 17 7.34 -36.32 -26.67
N TYR A 18 8.13 -36.88 -25.76
CA TYR A 18 8.02 -36.60 -24.32
C TYR A 18 8.58 -35.21 -23.93
N ARG A 19 9.54 -34.68 -24.69
CA ARG A 19 10.06 -33.31 -24.48
C ARG A 19 9.01 -32.24 -24.79
N LEU A 20 8.11 -32.51 -25.73
CA LEU A 20 7.02 -31.59 -26.09
C LEU A 20 5.89 -31.59 -25.06
N LEU A 21 5.63 -32.72 -24.38
CA LEU A 21 4.61 -32.84 -23.33
C LEU A 21 5.05 -32.21 -21.99
N LEU A 22 6.36 -32.12 -21.71
CA LEU A 22 6.89 -31.45 -20.52
C LEU A 22 6.79 -29.91 -20.59
N LEU A 23 6.67 -29.33 -21.78
CA LEU A 23 6.46 -27.89 -21.96
C LEU A 23 5.00 -27.46 -21.70
N LEU A 24 4.07 -28.43 -21.60
CA LEU A 24 2.65 -28.19 -21.33
C LEU A 24 2.27 -28.20 -19.84
N PHE A 25 3.24 -28.52 -18.96
CA PHE A 25 3.12 -28.50 -17.50
C PHE A 25 3.95 -27.37 -16.87
N LEU A 26 4.11 -26.23 -17.57
CA LEU A 26 4.56 -25.02 -16.89
C LEU A 26 3.45 -24.61 -15.91
N PRO A 27 3.70 -24.55 -14.59
CA PRO A 27 2.69 -24.05 -13.68
C PRO A 27 2.45 -22.58 -14.02
N LEU A 28 1.22 -22.25 -14.44
CA LEU A 28 0.74 -20.88 -14.66
C LEU A 28 0.55 -20.14 -13.32
N THR A 29 1.48 -20.31 -12.37
CA THR A 29 1.43 -19.71 -11.03
C THR A 29 2.30 -18.47 -10.91
N ALA A 30 2.85 -17.98 -12.03
CA ALA A 30 3.63 -16.75 -12.10
C ALA A 30 2.84 -15.57 -12.68
N LEU A 31 1.50 -15.56 -12.54
CA LEU A 31 0.81 -14.27 -12.47
C LEU A 31 1.25 -13.66 -11.15
N GLY A 32 2.31 -12.85 -11.19
CA GLY A 32 2.75 -12.06 -10.05
C GLY A 32 1.52 -11.39 -9.45
N GLN A 33 1.26 -11.65 -8.18
CA GLN A 33 0.39 -10.79 -7.40
C GLN A 33 1.10 -9.44 -7.40
N ASN A 34 0.66 -8.50 -8.24
CA ASN A 34 0.93 -7.10 -7.98
C ASN A 34 0.26 -6.84 -6.64
N ASN A 35 1.06 -6.87 -5.58
CA ASN A 35 0.65 -6.41 -4.27
C ASN A 35 0.66 -4.87 -4.33
N ASP A 36 -0.17 -4.31 -5.20
CA ASP A 36 -0.47 -2.88 -5.25
C ASP A 36 -1.31 -2.60 -4.00
N HIS A 37 -0.62 -2.53 -2.86
CA HIS A 37 -1.24 -2.18 -1.60
C HIS A 37 -1.75 -0.74 -1.69
N ASP A 38 -2.92 -0.49 -1.11
CA ASP A 38 -3.42 0.87 -0.96
C ASP A 38 -2.46 1.71 -0.09
N ILE A 39 -2.36 3.00 -0.37
CA ILE A 39 -1.45 3.91 0.33
C ILE A 39 -1.71 3.93 1.84
N ALA A 40 -2.98 3.80 2.26
CA ALA A 40 -3.34 3.70 3.67
C ALA A 40 -2.72 2.46 4.33
N PHE A 41 -2.68 1.33 3.62
CA PHE A 41 -2.01 0.12 4.09
C PHE A 41 -0.50 0.34 4.24
N GLU A 42 0.14 1.00 3.28
CA GLU A 42 1.57 1.30 3.36
C GLU A 42 1.92 2.16 4.59
N TRP A 43 1.10 3.15 4.90
CA TRP A 43 1.26 3.99 6.10
C TRP A 43 1.06 3.21 7.41
N ILE A 44 0.06 2.33 7.47
CA ILE A 44 -0.13 1.45 8.61
C ILE A 44 1.06 0.51 8.78
N GLU A 45 1.55 -0.10 7.70
CA GLU A 45 2.75 -0.96 7.76
C GLU A 45 3.99 -0.18 8.20
N ALA A 46 4.15 1.07 7.75
CA ALA A 46 5.23 1.93 8.20
C ALA A 46 5.16 2.19 9.72
N GLN A 47 3.97 2.50 10.24
CA GLN A 47 3.76 2.70 11.67
C GLN A 47 3.98 1.40 12.49
N LEU A 48 3.45 0.27 12.02
CA LEU A 48 3.60 -1.03 12.69
C LEU A 48 5.07 -1.45 12.76
N LYS A 49 5.87 -1.19 11.72
CA LYS A 49 7.33 -1.39 11.77
C LYS A 49 8.00 -0.52 12.83
N GLY A 50 7.53 0.72 13.02
CA GLY A 50 7.98 1.59 14.11
C GLY A 50 7.63 1.03 15.50
N ILE A 51 6.40 0.56 15.69
CA ILE A 51 5.94 -0.03 16.96
C ILE A 51 6.80 -1.25 17.36
N ARG A 52 7.18 -2.11 16.41
CA ARG A 52 7.98 -3.32 16.67
C ARG A 52 9.36 -3.06 17.26
N VAL A 53 9.91 -1.86 17.08
CA VAL A 53 11.25 -1.47 17.54
C VAL A 53 11.23 -0.39 18.63
N ASP A 54 10.05 -0.02 19.12
CA ASP A 54 9.86 0.97 20.17
C ASP A 54 9.57 0.30 21.53
N PHE A 55 9.54 1.08 22.60
CA PHE A 55 9.17 0.60 23.94
C PHE A 55 7.76 0.01 23.98
N ALA A 56 7.59 -0.98 24.85
CA ALA A 56 6.29 -1.60 25.14
C ALA A 56 5.37 -0.61 25.87
N ARG A 57 4.63 0.19 25.10
CA ARG A 57 3.69 1.22 25.59
C ARG A 57 2.32 1.09 24.91
N PRO A 58 1.57 0.00 25.17
CA PRO A 58 0.37 -0.32 24.40
C PRO A 58 -0.67 0.81 24.28
N PRO A 59 -0.97 1.60 25.34
CA PRO A 59 -1.93 2.70 25.21
C PRO A 59 -1.46 3.80 24.25
N ILE A 60 -0.16 4.09 24.21
CA ILE A 60 0.42 5.10 23.31
C ILE A 60 0.32 4.60 21.86
N HIS A 61 0.69 3.35 21.61
CA HIS A 61 0.63 2.74 20.28
C HIS A 61 -0.80 2.69 19.74
N ALA A 62 -1.75 2.24 20.56
CA ALA A 62 -3.16 2.20 20.18
C ALA A 62 -3.72 3.60 19.86
N ARG A 63 -3.39 4.60 20.67
CA ARG A 63 -3.78 6.00 20.42
C ARG A 63 -3.16 6.53 19.12
N ASN A 64 -1.89 6.24 18.86
CA ASN A 64 -1.22 6.69 17.64
C ASN A 64 -1.80 6.03 16.39
N LEU A 65 -2.13 4.73 16.46
CA LEU A 65 -2.85 4.00 15.40
C LEU A 65 -4.22 4.63 15.13
N HIS A 66 -5.00 4.87 16.18
CA HIS A 66 -6.31 5.49 16.04
C HIS A 66 -6.23 6.86 15.35
N HIS A 67 -5.33 7.73 15.79
CA HIS A 67 -5.21 9.06 15.21
C HIS A 67 -4.75 9.06 13.75
N VAL A 68 -3.81 8.20 13.37
CA VAL A 68 -3.38 8.13 11.97
C VAL A 68 -4.49 7.56 11.09
N SER A 69 -5.20 6.52 11.53
CA SER A 69 -6.33 5.95 10.80
C SER A 69 -7.46 6.95 10.63
N LEU A 70 -7.78 7.72 11.68
CA LEU A 70 -8.78 8.78 11.64
C LEU A 70 -8.41 9.88 10.63
N ALA A 71 -7.15 10.35 10.66
CA ALA A 71 -6.69 11.39 9.75
C ALA A 71 -6.69 10.92 8.28
N MET A 72 -6.26 9.69 8.02
CA MET A 72 -6.32 9.09 6.68
C MET A 72 -7.76 8.89 6.21
N TYR A 73 -8.66 8.48 7.10
CA TYR A 73 -10.09 8.31 6.77
C TYR A 73 -10.71 9.63 6.34
N ASP A 74 -10.52 10.70 7.12
CA ASP A 74 -11.07 12.03 6.76
C ASP A 74 -10.46 12.54 5.46
N ALA A 75 -9.14 12.38 5.27
CA ALA A 75 -8.47 12.77 4.03
C ALA A 75 -8.98 12.01 2.79
N TRP A 76 -9.48 10.78 2.96
CA TRP A 76 -10.14 10.03 1.91
C TRP A 76 -11.60 10.47 1.71
N ALA A 77 -12.34 10.62 2.81
CA ALA A 77 -13.78 10.84 2.83
C ALA A 77 -14.19 12.18 2.20
N VAL A 78 -13.34 13.22 2.27
CA VAL A 78 -13.63 14.52 1.63
C VAL A 78 -13.76 14.47 0.11
N TYR A 79 -13.29 13.38 -0.52
CA TYR A 79 -13.41 13.15 -1.96
C TYR A 79 -14.48 12.10 -2.29
N ASP A 80 -15.25 11.62 -1.31
CA ASP A 80 -16.26 10.58 -1.51
C ASP A 80 -17.67 11.17 -1.47
N ASP A 81 -18.54 10.71 -2.37
CA ASP A 81 -19.89 11.25 -2.51
C ASP A 81 -20.83 10.81 -1.39
N VAL A 82 -20.46 9.78 -0.62
CA VAL A 82 -21.32 9.15 0.39
C VAL A 82 -20.71 9.19 1.78
N ALA A 83 -19.39 9.08 1.89
CA ALA A 83 -18.74 9.07 3.19
C ALA A 83 -18.85 10.42 3.91
N GLU A 84 -18.99 10.37 5.23
CA GLU A 84 -18.86 11.56 6.08
C GLU A 84 -17.52 11.52 6.80
N THR A 85 -16.85 12.67 6.88
CA THR A 85 -15.70 12.86 7.76
C THR A 85 -16.07 12.63 9.23
N MET A 86 -15.12 12.28 10.06
CA MET A 86 -15.32 12.07 11.49
C MET A 86 -14.92 13.31 12.30
N LEU A 87 -13.81 13.96 11.96
CA LEU A 87 -13.29 15.14 12.63
C LEU A 87 -13.39 16.39 11.76
N LEU A 88 -12.92 16.32 10.52
CA LEU A 88 -12.78 17.45 9.61
C LEU A 88 -14.15 18.05 9.25
N GLY A 89 -14.31 19.37 9.40
CA GLY A 89 -15.60 20.07 9.24
C GLY A 89 -16.58 19.84 10.39
N LYS A 90 -16.20 19.12 11.46
CA LYS A 90 -17.06 18.79 12.59
C LYS A 90 -16.59 19.45 13.88
N THR A 91 -17.52 19.60 14.82
CA THR A 91 -17.23 20.02 16.19
C THR A 91 -17.38 18.81 17.12
N LEU A 92 -16.29 18.40 17.77
CA LEU A 92 -16.26 17.29 18.71
C LEU A 92 -15.73 17.79 20.06
N HIS A 93 -16.51 17.57 21.12
CA HIS A 93 -16.12 17.91 22.50
C HIS A 93 -15.61 19.36 22.69
N GLY A 94 -16.19 20.32 21.95
CA GLY A 94 -15.80 21.74 22.02
C GLY A 94 -14.60 22.13 21.17
N TYR A 95 -14.01 21.20 20.42
CA TYR A 95 -13.03 21.48 19.37
C TYR A 95 -13.70 21.45 18.00
N THR A 96 -13.51 22.51 17.21
CA THR A 96 -13.97 22.59 15.82
C THR A 96 -12.78 22.43 14.89
N ALA A 97 -12.85 21.44 14.00
CA ALA A 97 -11.87 21.27 12.93
C ALA A 97 -12.40 21.96 11.68
N ASP A 98 -12.15 23.25 11.52
CA ASP A 98 -12.67 24.02 10.39
C ASP A 98 -12.19 23.43 9.06
N PHE A 99 -13.12 23.32 8.11
CA PHE A 99 -12.85 22.83 6.76
C PHE A 99 -13.88 23.40 5.80
N ASP A 100 -13.39 24.22 4.87
CA ASP A 100 -14.22 24.91 3.88
C ASP A 100 -14.52 24.06 2.64
N GLY A 101 -14.13 22.78 2.66
CA GLY A 101 -14.24 21.89 1.50
C GLY A 101 -13.06 22.01 0.54
N ILE A 102 -13.13 21.23 -0.53
CA ILE A 102 -12.22 21.33 -1.66
C ILE A 102 -12.81 22.37 -2.61
N SER A 103 -11.97 23.29 -3.11
CA SER A 103 -12.45 24.36 -4.01
C SER A 103 -13.22 23.79 -5.20
N GLU A 104 -14.46 24.24 -5.41
CA GLU A 104 -15.28 23.87 -6.58
C GLU A 104 -14.62 24.26 -7.90
N SER A 105 -13.69 25.23 -7.89
CA SER A 105 -12.94 25.63 -9.07
C SER A 105 -11.90 24.60 -9.50
N ILE A 106 -11.43 23.73 -8.60
CA ILE A 106 -10.40 22.72 -8.89
C ILE A 106 -10.99 21.31 -8.97
N LEU A 107 -12.06 21.04 -8.23
CA LEU A 107 -12.63 19.70 -8.08
C LEU A 107 -12.92 18.99 -9.42
N PRO A 108 -13.47 19.65 -10.46
CA PRO A 108 -13.71 19.01 -11.76
C PRO A 108 -12.45 18.59 -12.52
N PHE A 109 -11.28 19.11 -12.13
CA PHE A 109 -10.00 18.89 -12.80
C PHE A 109 -9.07 17.95 -12.01
N LEU A 110 -9.50 17.50 -10.82
CA LEU A 110 -8.71 16.58 -10.00
C LEU A 110 -8.85 15.14 -10.50
N ASP A 111 -7.71 14.45 -10.61
CA ASP A 111 -7.72 12.99 -10.59
C ASP A 111 -7.97 12.52 -9.16
N ILE A 112 -9.21 12.17 -8.85
CA ILE A 112 -9.65 11.84 -7.49
C ILE A 112 -8.82 10.72 -6.84
N PRO A 113 -8.49 9.61 -7.53
CA PRO A 113 -7.58 8.60 -6.98
C PRO A 113 -6.21 9.17 -6.56
N SER A 114 -5.56 9.98 -7.40
CA SER A 114 -4.27 10.60 -7.05
C SER A 114 -4.42 11.63 -5.93
N ALA A 115 -5.47 12.45 -5.95
CA ALA A 115 -5.74 13.44 -4.92
C ALA A 115 -5.97 12.79 -3.54
N ARG A 116 -6.75 11.70 -3.50
CA ARG A 116 -6.92 10.89 -2.27
C ARG A 116 -5.59 10.35 -1.79
N ARG A 117 -4.78 9.79 -2.70
CA ARG A 117 -3.48 9.21 -2.37
C ARG A 117 -2.52 10.23 -1.76
N GLU A 118 -2.50 11.43 -2.31
CA GLU A 118 -1.73 12.56 -1.81
C GLU A 118 -2.26 13.02 -0.44
N ALA A 119 -3.56 13.29 -0.32
CA ALA A 119 -4.18 13.77 0.91
C ALA A 119 -3.98 12.78 2.08
N ILE A 120 -4.19 11.48 1.84
CA ILE A 120 -3.93 10.42 2.82
C ILE A 120 -2.47 10.43 3.25
N SER A 121 -1.54 10.58 2.31
CA SER A 121 -0.10 10.58 2.60
C SER A 121 0.31 11.77 3.44
N TYR A 122 -0.15 12.98 3.11
CA TYR A 122 0.14 14.17 3.92
C TYR A 122 -0.47 14.07 5.32
N ALA A 123 -1.70 13.57 5.42
CA ALA A 123 -2.37 13.36 6.71
C ALA A 123 -1.57 12.37 7.58
N ALA A 124 -1.20 11.22 7.02
CA ALA A 124 -0.42 10.21 7.73
C ALA A 124 0.97 10.71 8.12
N TYR A 125 1.71 11.30 7.18
CA TYR A 125 3.05 11.82 7.39
C TYR A 125 3.10 12.84 8.53
N ARG A 126 2.20 13.84 8.51
CA ARG A 126 2.15 14.90 9.52
C ARG A 126 1.77 14.38 10.89
N VAL A 127 0.74 13.51 10.97
CA VAL A 127 0.31 12.93 12.24
C VAL A 127 1.42 12.04 12.81
N LEU A 128 2.04 11.18 12.00
CA LEU A 128 3.09 10.28 12.48
C LEU A 128 4.35 11.04 12.91
N THR A 129 4.81 12.02 12.13
CA THR A 129 5.93 12.90 12.48
C THR A 129 5.70 13.52 13.86
N HIS A 130 4.54 14.14 14.09
CA HIS A 130 4.19 14.73 15.38
C HIS A 130 4.09 13.69 16.52
N ARG A 131 3.51 12.50 16.26
CA ARG A 131 3.30 11.47 17.28
C ARG A 131 4.59 10.75 17.69
N TYR A 132 5.60 10.72 16.81
CA TYR A 132 6.88 10.06 17.04
C TYR A 132 8.01 11.00 17.46
N ASP A 133 7.81 12.31 17.43
CA ASP A 133 8.80 13.33 17.82
C ASP A 133 9.46 13.05 19.19
N GLY A 134 8.65 12.69 20.19
CA GLY A 134 9.12 12.32 21.54
C GLY A 134 9.44 10.83 21.73
N SER A 135 9.55 10.03 20.65
CA SER A 135 9.82 8.60 20.77
C SER A 135 11.33 8.29 20.85
N PRO A 136 11.74 7.24 21.58
CA PRO A 136 13.14 6.79 21.59
C PRO A 136 13.68 6.47 20.19
N GLY A 137 12.79 6.00 19.30
CA GLY A 137 13.11 5.63 17.93
C GLY A 137 12.87 6.74 16.90
N VAL A 138 12.74 8.01 17.31
CA VAL A 138 12.32 9.13 16.44
C VAL A 138 13.12 9.20 15.14
N VAL A 139 14.45 9.08 15.20
CA VAL A 139 15.32 9.16 14.01
C VAL A 139 14.98 8.05 13.01
N SER A 140 14.84 6.80 13.49
CA SER A 140 14.52 5.66 12.62
C SER A 140 13.07 5.67 12.14
N ALA A 141 12.14 6.17 12.95
CA ALA A 141 10.74 6.34 12.57
C ALA A 141 10.59 7.43 11.51
N GLN A 142 11.19 8.60 11.72
CA GLN A 142 11.13 9.71 10.77
C GLN A 142 11.76 9.35 9.44
N ALA A 143 12.95 8.74 9.43
CA ALA A 143 13.59 8.28 8.20
C ALA A 143 12.71 7.30 7.39
N ARG A 144 11.93 6.46 8.08
CA ARG A 144 10.96 5.56 7.44
C ARG A 144 9.79 6.34 6.83
N PHE A 145 9.26 7.33 7.54
CA PHE A 145 8.16 8.15 7.05
C PHE A 145 8.61 9.01 5.86
N ASP A 146 9.78 9.65 5.95
CA ASP A 146 10.38 10.42 4.85
C ASP A 146 10.61 9.54 3.62
N SER A 147 11.13 8.32 3.81
CA SER A 147 11.36 7.37 2.72
C SER A 147 10.06 6.97 2.03
N LEU A 148 8.99 6.70 2.78
CA LEU A 148 7.68 6.37 2.19
C LEU A 148 7.07 7.58 1.48
N PHE A 149 7.17 8.76 2.08
CA PHE A 149 6.58 9.99 1.54
C PHE A 149 7.26 10.40 0.22
N THR A 150 8.59 10.41 0.21
CA THR A 150 9.40 10.77 -0.97
C THR A 150 9.36 9.71 -2.07
N ALA A 151 9.31 8.41 -1.73
CA ALA A 151 9.13 7.34 -2.72
C ALA A 151 7.81 7.47 -3.49
N ASN A 152 6.82 8.12 -2.91
CA ASN A 152 5.52 8.38 -3.50
C ASN A 152 5.44 9.72 -4.26
N GLY A 153 6.55 10.47 -4.32
CA GLY A 153 6.68 11.73 -5.08
C GLY A 153 6.26 12.99 -4.32
N PHE A 154 6.03 12.90 -3.01
CA PHE A 154 5.56 14.03 -2.20
C PHE A 154 6.72 14.79 -1.53
N ASP A 155 6.50 16.07 -1.22
CA ASP A 155 7.50 16.98 -0.66
C ASP A 155 7.25 17.21 0.84
N PRO A 156 8.18 16.81 1.73
CA PRO A 156 8.03 16.95 3.17
C PRO A 156 8.19 18.39 3.70
N SER A 157 8.59 19.36 2.85
CA SER A 157 8.87 20.75 3.24
C SER A 157 7.64 21.65 3.42
#